data_AF-A0A6I6G3M4-F1
#
_entry.id   AF-A0A6I6G3M4-F1
#
_cell.length_a   1.000
_cell.length_b   1.000
_cell.length_c   1.000
_cell.angle_alpha   90.00
_cell.angle_beta   90.00
_cell.angle_gamma   90.00
#
_symmetry.space_group_name_H-M   'P 1'
#
loop_
_entity.id
_entity.type
_entity.pdbx_description
1 polymer ?
#
loop_
_entity_poly.entity_id
_entity_poly.type
_entity_poly.pdbx_seq_one_letter_code
_entity_poly.pdbx_strand_id
1 'polypeptide(L)'
;MNNVENKNHIDKFPTRASRKHQFVATTDRKQVISKIMAHLLFGEITQGEALKMLRIKVLGLNQDLYAKLINVSRKTLSEIENDRGNYSADIINKVFKPFGLKVGLVPSSPHILSSLLKESPPINE
;
A
#
# COMPACT_ATOMS: atom_id res chain seq x y z
N MET A 1 -15.26 0.56 -32.83
CA MET A 1 -16.27 1.39 -32.13
C MET A 1 -15.98 1.38 -30.65
N ASN A 2 -16.06 2.57 -30.06
CA ASN A 2 -15.68 2.90 -28.70
C ASN A 2 -16.63 2.24 -27.68
N ASN A 3 -16.08 1.77 -26.56
CA ASN A 3 -16.81 1.82 -25.29
C ASN A 3 -15.85 2.32 -24.21
N VAL A 4 -15.57 3.61 -24.28
CA VAL A 4 -15.06 4.42 -23.18
C VAL A 4 -16.29 4.82 -22.40
N GLU A 5 -16.51 4.24 -21.22
CA GLU A 5 -17.18 4.86 -20.07
C GLU A 5 -17.42 3.83 -18.97
N ASN A 6 -16.40 3.63 -18.13
CA ASN A 6 -16.64 3.40 -16.71
C ASN A 6 -15.55 4.12 -15.91
N LYS A 7 -15.53 5.45 -16.06
CA LYS A 7 -14.81 6.35 -15.17
C LYS A 7 -15.85 6.91 -14.20
N ASN A 8 -16.00 6.31 -13.03
CA ASN A 8 -16.69 6.98 -11.92
C ASN A 8 -16.03 6.63 -10.58
N HIS A 9 -15.58 7.69 -9.92
CA HIS A 9 -15.09 7.82 -8.53
C HIS A 9 -13.66 7.40 -8.15
N ILE A 10 -12.68 7.97 -8.84
CA ILE A 10 -11.28 8.09 -8.35
C ILE A 10 -10.91 9.56 -8.07
N ASP A 11 -11.86 10.50 -8.23
CA ASP A 11 -11.57 11.92 -8.15
C ASP A 11 -11.52 12.45 -6.72
N LYS A 12 -10.28 12.85 -6.36
CA LYS A 12 -9.79 13.72 -5.28
C LYS A 12 -8.99 13.02 -4.17
N PHE A 13 -7.96 12.27 -4.56
CA PHE A 13 -6.93 11.86 -3.61
C PHE A 13 -5.85 12.95 -3.49
N PRO A 14 -5.56 13.43 -2.27
CA PRO A 14 -4.53 14.46 -2.08
C PRO A 14 -3.16 13.88 -2.42
N THR A 15 -2.51 14.46 -3.42
CA THR A 15 -1.18 14.11 -3.93
C THR A 15 -0.05 14.53 -2.98
N ARG A 16 -0.36 15.18 -1.86
CA ARG A 16 0.58 15.70 -0.88
C ARG A 16 0.08 15.46 0.55
N ALA A 17 1.01 15.14 1.45
CA ALA A 17 0.73 15.19 2.88
C ALA A 17 0.31 16.62 3.25
N SER A 18 -0.91 16.78 3.76
CA SER A 18 -1.39 18.06 4.26
C SER A 18 -0.56 18.49 5.47
N ARG A 19 -0.26 19.78 5.60
CA ARG A 19 0.43 20.34 6.78
C ARG A 19 -0.37 20.17 8.07
N LYS A 20 -1.66 19.84 8.00
CA LYS A 20 -2.47 19.42 9.15
C LYS A 20 -2.42 17.89 9.28
N HIS A 21 -1.69 17.42 10.27
CA HIS A 21 -1.60 16.01 10.64
C HIS A 21 -2.99 15.55 11.13
N GLN A 22 -3.85 15.07 10.23
CA GLN A 22 -5.10 14.43 10.63
C GLN A 22 -4.77 13.07 11.24
N PHE A 23 -4.84 13.00 12.57
CA PHE A 23 -4.80 11.74 13.28
C PHE A 23 -6.07 10.95 12.94
N VAL A 24 -5.96 10.06 11.95
CA VAL A 24 -6.95 9.04 11.68
C VAL A 24 -7.13 8.20 12.95
N ALA A 25 -8.37 8.04 13.42
CA ALA A 25 -8.70 7.25 14.61
C ALA A 25 -8.18 5.80 14.45
N THR A 26 -7.88 5.12 15.56
CA THR A 26 -7.24 3.78 15.54
C THR A 26 -8.05 2.73 14.76
N THR A 27 -9.37 2.74 14.87
CA THR A 27 -10.28 1.86 14.12
C THR A 27 -10.25 2.15 12.60
N ASP A 28 -10.18 3.42 12.24
CA ASP A 28 -10.14 3.89 10.85
C ASP A 28 -8.79 3.49 10.19
N ARG A 29 -7.68 3.50 10.95
CA ARG A 29 -6.37 3.02 10.44
C ARG A 29 -6.40 1.55 10.02
N LYS A 30 -7.00 0.66 10.82
CA LYS A 30 -7.08 -0.77 10.46
C LYS A 30 -7.86 -0.96 9.16
N GLN A 31 -9.01 -0.29 9.01
CA GLN A 31 -9.83 -0.34 7.80
C GLN A 31 -9.08 0.18 6.57
N VAL A 32 -8.37 1.31 6.70
CA VAL A 32 -7.54 1.87 5.62
C VAL A 32 -6.45 0.90 5.21
N ILE A 33 -5.73 0.29 6.17
CA ILE A 33 -4.69 -0.69 5.89
C ILE A 33 -5.28 -1.90 5.16
N SER A 34 -6.34 -2.51 5.68
CA SER A 34 -6.99 -3.67 5.06
C SER A 34 -7.47 -3.40 3.64
N LYS A 35 -8.02 -2.21 3.39
CA LYS A 35 -8.44 -1.80 2.05
C LYS A 35 -7.26 -1.69 1.08
N ILE A 36 -6.15 -1.06 1.51
CA ILE A 36 -4.94 -0.96 0.68
C ILE A 36 -4.35 -2.34 0.40
N MET A 37 -4.31 -3.23 1.40
CA MET A 37 -3.83 -4.60 1.23
C MET A 37 -4.68 -5.39 0.22
N ALA A 38 -6.01 -5.26 0.29
CA ALA A 38 -6.90 -5.91 -0.68
C ALA A 38 -6.64 -5.41 -2.11
N HIS A 39 -6.56 -4.10 -2.32
CA HIS A 39 -6.23 -3.52 -3.63
C HIS A 39 -4.87 -4.01 -4.16
N LEU A 40 -3.85 -4.09 -3.30
CA LEU A 40 -2.53 -4.60 -3.67
C LEU A 40 -2.58 -6.09 -4.05
N LEU A 41 -3.26 -6.91 -3.25
CA LEU A 41 -3.38 -8.35 -3.45
C LEU A 41 -4.15 -8.71 -4.73
N PHE A 42 -5.16 -7.92 -5.09
CA PHE A 42 -5.93 -8.10 -6.32
C PHE A 42 -5.33 -7.39 -7.53
N GLY A 43 -4.14 -6.78 -7.39
CA GLY A 43 -3.43 -6.13 -8.49
C GLY A 43 -4.07 -4.83 -8.98
N GLU A 44 -4.94 -4.21 -8.18
CA GLU A 44 -5.59 -2.95 -8.53
C GLU A 44 -4.67 -1.73 -8.35
N ILE A 45 -3.64 -1.88 -7.52
CA ILE A 45 -2.58 -0.89 -7.29
C ILE A 45 -1.22 -1.58 -7.27
N THR A 46 -0.18 -0.82 -7.57
CA THR A 46 1.20 -1.31 -7.49
C THR A 46 1.71 -1.37 -6.05
N GLN A 47 2.85 -2.04 -5.87
CA GLN A 47 3.57 -2.03 -4.60
C GLN A 47 4.00 -0.61 -4.19
N GLY A 48 4.48 0.20 -5.14
CA GLY A 48 4.89 1.59 -4.88
C GLY A 48 3.71 2.46 -4.44
N GLU A 49 2.57 2.33 -5.12
CA GLU A 49 1.33 3.03 -4.78
C GLU A 49 0.81 2.65 -3.39
N ALA A 50 0.83 1.35 -3.07
CA ALA A 50 0.46 0.86 -1.74
C ALA A 50 1.34 1.47 -0.64
N LEU A 51 2.67 1.49 -0.84
CA LEU A 51 3.61 2.08 0.13
C LEU A 51 3.33 3.57 0.35
N LYS A 52 3.13 4.32 -0.73
CA LYS A 52 2.83 5.75 -0.70
C LYS A 52 1.52 6.02 0.04
N MET A 53 0.48 5.23 -0.21
CA MET A 53 -0.81 5.37 0.47
C MET A 53 -0.71 5.04 1.96
N LEU A 54 -0.02 3.96 2.32
CA LEU A 54 0.21 3.59 3.71
C LEU A 54 0.97 4.71 4.45
N ARG A 55 2.06 5.22 3.87
CA ARG A 55 2.83 6.34 4.44
C ARG A 55 1.96 7.57 4.70
N ILE A 56 1.15 7.98 3.72
CA ILE A 56 0.36 9.22 3.83
C ILE A 56 -0.87 9.02 4.73
N LYS A 57 -1.67 7.97 4.51
CA LYS A 57 -2.97 7.80 5.16
C LYS A 57 -2.88 7.20 6.56
N VAL A 58 -1.88 6.34 6.81
CA VAL A 58 -1.74 5.67 8.10
C VAL A 58 -0.81 6.46 9.02
N LEU A 59 0.34 6.91 8.51
CA LEU A 59 1.36 7.58 9.32
C LEU A 59 1.31 9.11 9.22
N GLY A 60 0.73 9.68 8.16
CA GLY A 60 0.71 11.15 7.96
C GLY A 60 2.08 11.73 7.60
N LEU A 61 3.08 10.90 7.31
CA LEU A 61 4.47 11.33 7.14
C LEU A 61 4.75 11.76 5.69
N ASN A 62 5.58 12.79 5.52
CA ASN A 62 6.19 13.07 4.22
C ASN A 62 7.32 12.06 3.93
N GLN A 63 7.84 12.06 2.70
CA GLN A 63 8.89 11.12 2.30
C GLN A 63 10.17 11.27 3.14
N ASP A 64 10.56 12.49 3.50
CA ASP A 64 11.78 12.76 4.27
C ASP A 64 11.72 12.15 5.67
N LEU A 65 10.61 12.36 6.39
CA LEU A 65 10.40 11.81 7.72
C LEU A 65 10.27 10.29 7.68
N TYR A 66 9.57 9.74 6.68
CA TYR A 66 9.42 8.30 6.56
C TYR A 66 10.73 7.61 6.22
N ALA A 67 11.50 8.15 5.27
CA ALA A 67 12.81 7.61 4.89
C ALA A 67 13.77 7.56 6.08
N LYS A 68 13.77 8.60 6.93
CA LYS A 68 14.51 8.62 8.21
C LYS A 68 14.02 7.54 9.17
N LEU A 69 12.69 7.40 9.35
CA LEU A 69 12.09 6.40 10.25
C LEU A 69 12.54 4.97 9.90
N ILE A 70 12.51 4.62 8.62
CA ILE A 70 12.88 3.27 8.15
C ILE A 70 14.36 3.15 7.81
N ASN A 71 15.17 4.19 8.00
CA ASN A 71 16.60 4.25 7.67
C ASN A 71 16.93 3.84 6.22
N VAL A 72 16.29 4.48 5.24
CA VAL A 72 16.64 4.40 3.80
C VAL A 72 16.83 5.80 3.24
N SER A 73 17.46 5.91 2.06
CA SER A 73 17.57 7.21 1.41
C SER A 73 16.20 7.70 0.91
N ARG A 74 15.97 9.01 0.94
CA ARG A 74 14.77 9.63 0.36
C ARG A 74 14.62 9.29 -1.13
N LYS A 75 15.74 9.23 -1.87
CA LYS A 75 15.76 8.85 -3.29
C LYS A 75 15.25 7.41 -3.48
N THR A 76 15.75 6.47 -2.67
CA THR A 76 15.31 5.07 -2.67
C THR A 76 13.82 4.97 -2.39
N LEU A 77 13.32 5.64 -1.34
CA LEU A 77 11.89 5.63 -1.04
C LEU A 77 11.06 6.20 -2.20
N SER A 78 11.51 7.31 -2.79
CA SER A 78 10.82 7.93 -3.92
C SER A 78 10.80 7.03 -5.16
N GLU A 79 11.90 6.37 -5.47
CA GLU A 79 11.96 5.41 -6.57
C GLU A 79 11.02 4.23 -6.34
N ILE A 80 11.00 3.63 -5.14
CA ILE A 80 10.04 2.58 -4.78
C ILE A 80 8.58 3.07 -4.93
N GLU A 81 8.25 4.23 -4.38
CA GLU A 81 6.88 4.80 -4.42
C GLU A 81 6.39 5.19 -5.81
N ASN A 82 7.29 5.27 -6.80
CA ASN A 82 6.97 5.56 -8.19
C ASN A 82 7.22 4.33 -9.09
N ASP A 83 7.34 3.13 -8.50
CA ASP A 83 7.60 1.87 -9.21
C ASP A 83 8.82 1.93 -10.14
N ARG A 84 9.85 2.65 -9.70
CA ARG A 84 11.13 2.76 -10.40
C ARG A 84 12.21 1.97 -9.68
N GLY A 85 13.05 1.30 -10.45
CA GLY A 85 14.19 0.55 -9.93
C GLY A 85 13.84 -0.89 -9.54
N ASN A 86 14.86 -1.73 -9.46
CA ASN A 86 14.73 -3.13 -9.04
C ASN A 86 15.37 -3.29 -7.67
N TYR A 87 14.55 -3.35 -6.62
CA TYR A 87 15.03 -3.45 -5.24
C TYR A 87 14.93 -4.87 -4.71
N SER A 88 15.88 -5.25 -3.86
CA SER A 88 15.85 -6.56 -3.21
C SER A 88 14.63 -6.69 -2.28
N ALA A 89 14.21 -7.93 -2.06
CA ALA A 89 13.17 -8.27 -1.10
C ALA A 89 13.44 -7.66 0.29
N ASP A 90 14.70 -7.58 0.72
CA ASP A 90 15.09 -6.99 2.00
C ASP A 90 14.77 -5.49 2.09
N ILE A 91 15.03 -4.74 1.03
CA ILE A 91 14.68 -3.31 0.99
C ILE A 91 13.17 -3.14 1.00
N ILE A 92 12.43 -3.97 0.26
CA ILE A 92 10.96 -3.94 0.27
C ILE A 92 10.42 -4.31 1.66
N ASN A 93 10.91 -5.38 2.28
CA ASN A 93 10.54 -5.76 3.64
C ASN A 93 10.82 -4.63 4.64
N LYS A 94 11.95 -3.94 4.51
CA LYS A 94 12.32 -2.82 5.37
C LYS A 94 11.34 -1.65 5.25
N VAL A 95 10.92 -1.28 4.04
CA VAL A 95 9.99 -0.16 3.83
C VAL A 95 8.56 -0.49 4.21
N PHE A 96 8.18 -1.77 4.27
CA PHE A 96 6.84 -2.23 4.67
C PHE A 96 6.73 -2.67 6.13
N LYS A 97 7.86 -2.85 6.83
CA LYS A 97 7.93 -3.26 8.25
C LYS A 97 7.02 -2.47 9.19
N PRO A 98 6.89 -1.13 9.11
CA PRO A 98 6.01 -0.37 10.01
C PRO A 98 4.52 -0.73 9.90
N PHE A 99 4.11 -1.40 8.83
CA PHE A 99 2.73 -1.82 8.57
C PHE A 99 2.51 -3.31 8.85
N GLY A 100 3.52 -4.04 9.35
CA GLY A 100 3.45 -5.49 9.54
C GLY A 100 3.41 -6.27 8.22
N LEU A 101 3.87 -5.67 7.12
CA LEU A 101 3.86 -6.26 5.79
C LEU A 101 5.25 -6.74 5.39
N LYS A 102 5.29 -7.84 4.63
CA LYS A 102 6.50 -8.42 4.03
C LYS A 102 6.19 -8.90 2.61
N VAL A 103 7.19 -8.93 1.74
CA VAL A 103 7.07 -9.48 0.39
C VAL A 103 6.95 -11.00 0.44
N GLY A 104 6.16 -11.58 -0.48
CA GLY A 104 5.93 -13.01 -0.60
C GLY A 104 5.28 -13.36 -1.94
N LEU A 105 5.18 -14.65 -2.23
CA LEU A 105 4.49 -15.15 -3.42
C LEU A 105 2.99 -15.20 -3.16
N VAL A 106 2.22 -14.77 -4.16
CA VAL A 106 0.76 -14.89 -4.22
C VAL A 106 0.37 -15.49 -5.57
N PRO A 107 -0.81 -16.12 -5.68
CA PRO A 107 -1.33 -16.52 -6.99
C PRO A 107 -1.40 -15.31 -7.93
N SER A 108 -0.94 -15.48 -9.16
CA SER A 108 -1.05 -14.44 -10.20
C SER A 108 -2.49 -14.23 -10.69
N SER A 109 -3.39 -15.19 -10.39
CA SER A 109 -4.81 -15.10 -10.69
C SER A 109 -5.60 -14.61 -9.46
N PRO A 110 -6.29 -13.46 -9.57
CA PRO A 110 -7.22 -12.95 -8.55
C PRO A 110 -8.29 -13.97 -8.14
N HIS A 111 -8.74 -14.81 -9.07
CA HIS A 111 -9.74 -15.84 -8.80
C HIS A 111 -9.21 -16.93 -7.88
N ILE A 112 -7.98 -17.40 -8.11
CA ILE A 112 -7.34 -18.42 -7.26
C ILE A 112 -7.13 -17.86 -5.85
N LEU A 113 -6.63 -16.62 -5.75
CA LEU A 113 -6.45 -15.96 -4.46
C LEU A 113 -7.78 -15.83 -3.71
N SER A 114 -8.86 -15.44 -4.40
CA SER A 114 -10.20 -15.31 -3.81
C SER A 114 -10.73 -16.64 -3.27
N SER A 115 -10.51 -17.76 -3.98
CA SER A 115 -10.92 -19.09 -3.51
C SER A 115 -10.16 -19.49 -2.25
N LEU A 116 -8.83 -19.31 -2.22
CA LEU A 116 -8.00 -19.63 -1.05
C LEU A 116 -8.40 -18.85 0.20
N LEU A 117 -8.72 -17.56 0.06
CA LEU A 117 -9.16 -16.72 1.18
C LEU A 117 -10.53 -17.12 1.75
N LYS A 118 -11.40 -17.72 0.93
CA LYS A 118 -12.73 -18.21 1.38
C LYS A 118 -12.64 -19.58 2.06
N GLU A 119 -11.71 -20.41 1.63
CA GLU A 119 -11.52 -21.78 2.12
C GLU A 119 -10.66 -21.85 3.40
N SER A 120 -9.99 -20.75 3.74
CA SER A 120 -9.18 -20.68 4.96
C SER A 120 -10.09 -20.72 6.20
N PRO A 121 -9.96 -21.71 7.10
CA PRO A 121 -10.72 -21.71 8.35
C PRO A 121 -10.35 -20.45 9.16
N PRO A 122 -11.28 -19.90 9.97
CA PRO A 122 -10.97 -18.77 10.84
C PRO A 122 -9.77 -19.15 11.71
N ILE A 123 -8.74 -18.32 11.68
CA ILE A 123 -7.61 -18.45 12.59
C ILE A 123 -8.21 -18.21 13.99
N ASN A 124 -8.31 -19.27 14.78
CA ASN A 124 -8.69 -19.15 16.19
C ASN A 124 -7.55 -18.39 16.89
N GLU A 125 -7.80 -17.12 17.22
CA GLU A 125 -6.95 -16.33 18.13
C GLU A 125 -7.13 -16.78 19.59
#